data_AF-A0A813UX20-F1
#
_entry.id   AF-A0A813UX20-F1
#
_cell.length_a   1.000
_cell.length_b   1.000
_cell.length_c   1.000
_cell.angle_alpha   90.00
_cell.angle_beta   90.00
_cell.angle_gamma   90.00
#
_symmetry.space_group_name_H-M   'P 1'
#
loop_
_entity.id
_entity.type
_entity.pdbx_description
1 polymer ?
#
loop_
_entity_poly.entity_id
_entity_poly.type
_entity_poly.pdbx_seq_one_letter_code
_entity_poly.pdbx_strand_id
1 'polypeptide(L)'
;MVCIACWTKYIESLIENSHIAELLNGSLKCSICHDLIAPLDSLKDVLPKALKDRLQNILSTIPATTHPTTIDEFNYYFNENDELRHKITHERFVFITQRHYNLLGDCISDYLQNRMKTQWKYKEIWLPFRKHEQTEKKENTEEQQTSDNSGQIGDSNVDDHHDQTNIFISDDFNTNENGCLILIQGSGVVRPNQWARSCCINESLNIGTMFPYMKHAKENNLSVLILNPNQTTYYVNDDDENNNPNDDKDPQSFYLTTTRVYDNRTTKRIQHNETSRKHILYVYDNIIQEHCKGNKLYIVAHSAGGDALMYLLRERTQSLFSRLTSVAFTDSVHSLLPSESEQIKQFLRQNGIHFVASDEPMGTPVRKRQSFYSYEPACMEVSAGHPKHEYTSGHCVDGVFKFFFKKQMNESLHLEDDNKQENDDKQEQDEKQEIDDKQEQHEKQEQDEKQEIDDKQEQHEKLKNLSKENDENHLDSEMA
;
A
#
# COMPACT_ATOMS: atom_id res chain seq x y z
N MET A 1 44.48 24.53 22.91
CA MET A 1 44.19 24.13 21.51
C MET A 1 43.62 22.72 21.52
N VAL A 2 42.45 22.53 20.92
CA VAL A 2 41.87 21.19 20.70
C VAL A 2 42.64 20.53 19.56
N CYS A 3 43.02 19.27 19.69
CA CYS A 3 43.77 18.56 18.65
C CYS A 3 42.88 18.17 17.45
N ILE A 4 43.49 17.85 16.31
CA ILE A 4 42.80 17.46 15.07
C ILE A 4 41.84 16.27 15.32
N ALA A 5 42.28 15.27 16.09
CA ALA A 5 41.45 14.10 16.39
C ALA A 5 40.20 14.45 17.21
N CYS A 6 40.31 15.37 18.17
CA CYS A 6 39.16 15.83 18.95
C CYS A 6 38.19 16.64 18.08
N TRP A 7 38.69 17.53 17.21
CA TRP A 7 37.84 18.25 16.24
C TRP A 7 37.12 17.32 15.29
N THR A 8 37.83 16.31 14.76
CA THR A 8 37.25 15.32 13.85
C THR A 8 36.10 14.59 14.52
N LYS A 9 36.31 14.04 15.72
CA LYS A 9 35.26 13.35 16.49
C LYS A 9 34.09 14.27 16.83
N TYR A 10 34.37 15.53 17.15
CA TYR A 10 33.32 16.48 17.50
C TYR A 10 32.44 16.83 16.28
N ILE A 11 33.04 17.10 15.12
CA ILE A 11 32.29 17.38 13.89
C ILE A 11 31.47 16.17 13.46
N GLU A 12 32.05 14.96 13.53
CA GLU A 12 31.32 13.70 13.30
C GLU A 12 30.10 13.58 14.21
N SER A 13 30.27 13.86 15.51
CA SER A 13 29.17 13.90 16.46
C SER A 13 28.11 14.96 16.10
N LEU A 14 28.48 16.12 15.57
CA LEU A 14 27.51 17.13 15.14
C LEU A 14 26.69 16.66 13.93
N ILE A 15 27.31 15.92 13.01
CA ILE A 15 26.61 15.31 11.86
C ILE A 15 25.62 14.24 12.36
N GLU A 16 26.10 13.32 13.20
CA GLU A 16 25.29 12.22 13.74
C GLU A 16 24.10 12.71 14.57
N ASN A 17 24.29 13.81 15.33
CA ASN A 17 23.26 14.38 16.20
C ASN A 17 22.49 15.53 15.54
N SER A 18 22.58 15.74 14.22
CA SER A 18 21.78 16.73 13.49
C SER A 18 22.00 18.20 13.91
N HIS A 19 23.21 18.53 14.37
CA HIS A 19 23.63 19.88 14.81
C HIS A 19 24.62 20.55 13.85
N ILE A 20 24.85 19.97 12.66
CA ILE A 20 25.88 20.44 11.73
C ILE A 20 25.65 21.87 11.24
N ALA A 21 24.40 22.31 11.11
CA ALA A 21 24.09 23.67 10.66
C ALA A 21 24.68 24.76 11.59
N GLU A 22 24.74 24.52 12.90
CA GLU A 22 25.31 25.47 13.87
C GLU A 22 26.81 25.70 13.64
N LEU A 23 27.53 24.66 13.22
CA LEU A 23 28.93 24.77 12.82
C LEU A 23 29.06 25.51 11.49
N LEU A 24 28.20 25.17 10.51
CA LEU A 24 28.26 25.71 9.16
C LEU A 24 27.90 27.20 9.08
N ASN A 25 26.96 27.67 9.92
CA ASN A 25 26.57 29.08 10.01
C ASN A 25 27.37 29.88 11.06
N GLY A 26 28.32 29.24 11.74
CA GLY A 26 29.15 29.88 12.77
C GLY A 26 28.39 30.29 14.03
N SER A 27 27.27 29.64 14.36
CA SER A 27 26.49 29.88 15.59
C SER A 27 26.80 28.90 16.73
N LEU A 28 27.68 27.92 16.49
CA LEU A 28 28.07 26.91 17.48
C LEU A 28 28.70 27.53 18.73
N LYS A 29 28.23 27.14 19.92
CA LYS A 29 28.73 27.66 21.21
C LYS A 29 29.42 26.59 22.03
N CYS A 30 30.41 26.99 22.82
CA CYS A 30 31.08 26.13 23.79
C CYS A 30 30.11 25.77 24.93
N SER A 31 29.98 24.49 25.25
CA SER A 31 29.09 24.01 26.33
C SER A 31 29.50 24.44 27.74
N ILE A 32 30.72 24.95 27.92
CA ILE A 32 31.25 25.37 29.22
C ILE A 32 31.14 26.89 29.39
N CYS A 33 31.78 27.66 28.51
CA CYS A 33 31.83 29.12 28.62
C CYS A 33 30.73 29.84 27.83
N HIS A 34 29.99 29.14 26.97
CA HIS A 34 28.96 29.69 26.08
C HIS A 34 29.47 30.69 25.02
N ASP A 35 30.79 30.85 24.90
CA ASP A 35 31.42 31.63 23.84
C ASP A 35 31.24 30.97 22.48
N LEU A 36 31.22 31.80 21.44
CA LEU A 36 31.14 31.35 20.06
C LEU A 36 32.40 30.56 19.69
N ILE A 37 32.20 29.35 19.18
CA ILE A 37 33.26 28.52 18.61
C ILE A 37 33.59 29.04 17.21
N ALA A 38 34.87 29.00 16.84
CA ALA A 38 35.32 29.46 15.53
C ALA A 38 34.52 28.79 14.38
N PRO A 39 34.11 29.54 13.34
CA PRO A 39 33.37 29.00 12.21
C PRO A 39 34.21 27.98 11.45
N LEU A 40 33.55 27.10 10.67
CA LEU A 40 34.22 26.04 9.91
C LEU A 40 35.42 26.56 9.09
N ASP A 41 35.34 27.77 8.54
CA ASP A 41 36.42 28.42 7.80
C ASP A 41 37.75 28.45 8.54
N SER A 42 37.73 28.66 9.86
CA SER A 42 38.94 28.68 10.70
C SER A 42 39.53 27.29 10.95
N LEU A 43 38.77 26.22 10.67
CA LEU A 43 39.20 24.83 10.83
C LEU A 43 39.59 24.19 9.49
N LYS A 44 39.24 24.81 8.35
CA LYS A 44 39.38 24.24 7.00
C LYS A 44 40.79 23.75 6.70
N ASP A 45 41.85 24.42 7.16
CA ASP A 45 43.22 24.00 6.86
C ASP A 45 43.72 22.83 7.73
N VAL A 46 43.13 22.66 8.90
CA VAL A 46 43.62 21.76 9.97
C VAL A 46 42.92 20.40 9.97
N LEU A 47 41.71 20.30 9.39
CA LEU A 47 40.94 19.05 9.36
C LEU A 47 41.54 17.99 8.41
N PRO A 48 41.29 16.68 8.63
CA PRO A 48 41.67 15.64 7.69
C PRO A 48 40.93 15.79 6.35
N LYS A 49 41.59 15.45 5.23
CA LYS A 49 41.00 15.56 3.88
C LYS A 49 39.63 14.89 3.76
N ALA A 50 39.50 13.66 4.26
CA ALA A 50 38.22 12.91 4.20
C ALA A 50 37.05 13.66 4.86
N LEU A 51 37.29 14.33 6.00
CA LEU A 51 36.27 15.13 6.66
C LEU A 51 35.95 16.42 5.90
N LYS A 52 36.97 17.07 5.30
CA LYS A 52 36.74 18.23 4.42
C LYS A 52 35.87 17.86 3.24
N ASP A 53 36.18 16.75 2.57
CA ASP A 53 35.43 16.23 1.43
C ASP A 53 33.97 15.93 1.84
N ARG A 54 33.77 15.28 2.99
CA ARG A 54 32.42 15.01 3.53
C ARG A 54 31.63 16.28 3.83
N LEU A 55 32.25 17.28 4.46
CA LEU A 55 31.59 18.58 4.73
C LEU A 55 31.24 19.31 3.43
N GLN A 56 32.11 19.23 2.42
CA GLN A 56 31.85 19.80 1.10
C GLN A 56 30.68 19.10 0.40
N ASN A 57 30.58 17.77 0.51
CA ASN A 57 29.45 17.01 -0.01
C ASN A 57 28.14 17.40 0.69
N ILE A 58 28.13 17.52 2.02
CA ILE A 58 26.95 18.00 2.78
C ILE A 58 26.55 19.40 2.29
N LEU A 59 27.50 20.34 2.19
CA LEU A 59 27.24 21.69 1.68
C LEU A 59 26.71 21.68 0.24
N SER A 60 27.15 20.73 -0.59
CA SER A 60 26.66 20.60 -1.96
C SER A 60 25.17 20.22 -2.03
N THR A 61 24.58 19.71 -0.94
CA THR A 61 23.14 19.42 -0.89
C THR A 61 22.26 20.64 -0.60
N ILE A 62 22.87 21.81 -0.41
CA ILE A 62 22.18 23.09 -0.32
C ILE A 62 21.91 23.59 -1.75
N PRO A 63 20.64 23.74 -2.17
CA PRO A 63 20.32 24.23 -3.49
C PRO A 63 20.83 25.65 -3.76
N ALA A 64 21.08 25.94 -5.03
CA ALA A 64 21.47 27.28 -5.50
C ALA A 64 20.31 28.30 -5.56
N THR A 65 19.11 27.89 -5.12
CA THR A 65 17.88 28.69 -5.08
C THR A 65 17.14 28.48 -3.75
N THR A 66 16.39 29.48 -3.31
CA THR A 66 15.48 29.38 -2.16
C THR A 66 14.17 28.68 -2.49
N HIS A 67 13.86 28.48 -3.78
CA HIS A 67 12.64 27.84 -4.29
C HIS A 67 12.97 26.61 -5.14
N PRO A 68 13.52 25.54 -4.55
CA PRO A 68 13.83 24.34 -5.28
C PRO A 68 12.54 23.60 -5.66
N THR A 69 12.56 22.97 -6.83
CA THR A 69 11.41 22.24 -7.40
C THR A 69 11.70 20.76 -7.62
N THR A 70 12.97 20.34 -7.50
CA THR A 70 13.36 18.95 -7.74
C THR A 70 14.31 18.42 -6.68
N ILE A 71 14.30 17.09 -6.50
CA ILE A 71 15.25 16.38 -5.62
C ILE A 71 16.69 16.56 -6.13
N ASP A 72 16.87 16.71 -7.45
CA ASP A 72 18.18 16.84 -8.10
C ASP A 72 18.93 18.10 -7.65
N GLU A 73 18.19 19.20 -7.41
CA GLU A 73 18.73 20.46 -6.92
C GLU A 73 19.31 20.36 -5.49
N PHE A 74 18.89 19.35 -4.73
CA PHE A 74 19.48 19.00 -3.44
C PHE A 74 20.63 17.99 -3.55
N ASN A 75 21.07 17.66 -4.77
CA ASN A 75 22.06 16.63 -5.05
C ASN A 75 21.70 15.23 -4.52
N TYR A 76 20.41 14.91 -4.47
CA TYR A 76 19.91 13.57 -4.15
C TYR A 76 19.22 12.91 -5.34
N TYR A 77 19.08 11.59 -5.28
CA TYR A 77 18.24 10.79 -6.16
C TYR A 77 17.74 9.55 -5.41
N PHE A 78 16.69 8.89 -5.92
CA PHE A 78 16.29 7.56 -5.44
C PHE A 78 17.02 6.49 -6.25
N ASN A 79 17.72 5.58 -5.58
CA ASN A 79 18.41 4.47 -6.21
C ASN A 79 17.44 3.34 -6.63
N GLU A 80 17.98 2.25 -7.17
CA GLU A 80 17.23 1.05 -7.59
C GLU A 80 16.48 0.34 -6.45
N ASN A 81 16.89 0.57 -5.20
CA ASN A 81 16.22 0.05 -4.00
C ASN A 81 15.21 1.07 -3.43
N ASP A 82 14.90 2.13 -4.18
CA ASP A 82 14.00 3.20 -3.77
C ASP A 82 14.47 3.96 -2.52
N GLU A 83 15.78 4.03 -2.28
CA GLU A 83 16.38 4.73 -1.16
C GLU A 83 16.99 6.07 -1.60
N LEU A 84 16.78 7.14 -0.82
CA LEU A 84 17.34 8.46 -1.12
C LEU A 84 18.85 8.47 -0.89
N ARG A 85 19.64 8.82 -1.91
CA ARG A 85 21.10 8.79 -1.91
C ARG A 85 21.70 10.05 -2.52
N HIS A 86 22.81 10.50 -1.97
CA HIS A 86 23.57 11.61 -2.53
C HIS A 86 24.12 11.21 -3.91
N LYS A 87 23.99 12.08 -4.92
CA LYS A 87 24.32 11.77 -6.33
C LYS A 87 25.76 11.34 -6.56
N ILE A 88 26.70 11.92 -5.81
CA ILE A 88 28.14 11.65 -5.94
C ILE A 88 28.63 10.57 -4.98
N THR A 89 28.36 10.72 -3.67
CA THR A 89 28.91 9.82 -2.65
C THR A 89 28.09 8.53 -2.46
N HIS A 90 26.85 8.50 -2.94
CA HIS A 90 25.88 7.45 -2.66
C HIS A 90 25.60 7.24 -1.17
N GLU A 91 25.90 8.23 -0.32
CA GLU A 91 25.60 8.19 1.10
C GLU A 91 24.12 8.53 1.38
N ARG A 92 23.65 8.20 2.58
CA ARG A 92 22.30 8.53 3.05
C ARG A 92 22.16 10.04 3.30
N PHE A 93 20.91 10.49 3.38
CA PHE A 93 20.55 11.85 3.77
C PHE A 93 21.22 12.26 5.09
N VAL A 94 21.73 13.50 5.13
CA VAL A 94 22.22 14.17 6.33
C VAL A 94 21.33 15.35 6.64
N PHE A 95 20.79 15.41 7.85
CA PHE A 95 19.99 16.54 8.29
C PHE A 95 20.85 17.79 8.48
N ILE A 96 20.45 18.89 7.83
CA ILE A 96 21.08 20.21 7.98
C ILE A 96 20.20 21.09 8.87
N THR A 97 19.01 21.45 8.39
CA THR A 97 18.00 22.21 9.13
C THR A 97 16.60 21.69 8.81
N GLN A 98 15.61 22.08 9.63
CA GLN A 98 14.21 21.76 9.37
C GLN A 98 13.72 22.34 8.03
N ARG A 99 14.23 23.52 7.65
CA ARG A 99 13.89 24.17 6.38
C ARG A 99 14.40 23.37 5.18
N HIS A 100 15.67 22.96 5.20
CA HIS A 100 16.26 22.08 4.18
C HIS A 100 15.48 20.76 4.06
N TYR A 101 15.20 20.12 5.20
CA TYR A 101 14.42 18.89 5.25
C TYR A 101 12.99 19.06 4.70
N ASN A 102 12.32 20.17 5.03
CA ASN A 102 10.95 20.42 4.58
C ASN A 102 10.88 20.62 3.06
N LEU A 103 11.75 21.46 2.51
CA LEU A 103 11.77 21.76 1.07
C LEU A 103 12.16 20.52 0.24
N LEU A 104 13.14 19.73 0.71
CA LEU A 104 13.44 18.43 0.10
C LEU A 104 12.23 17.49 0.16
N GLY A 105 11.52 17.47 1.29
CA GLY A 105 10.29 16.68 1.44
C GLY A 105 9.16 17.11 0.51
N ASP A 106 9.07 18.39 0.18
CA ASP A 106 8.09 18.92 -0.78
C ASP A 106 8.47 18.46 -2.20
N CYS A 107 9.73 18.58 -2.60
CA CYS A 107 10.26 18.03 -3.86
C CYS A 107 10.03 16.50 -3.99
N ILE A 108 10.17 15.76 -2.89
CA ILE A 108 9.85 14.31 -2.87
C ILE A 108 8.37 14.07 -3.09
N SER A 109 7.49 14.92 -2.54
CA SER A 109 6.04 14.79 -2.72
C SER A 109 5.67 14.95 -4.20
N ASP A 110 6.27 15.91 -4.89
CA ASP A 110 6.06 16.14 -6.33
C ASP A 110 6.63 14.99 -7.17
N TYR A 111 7.83 14.52 -6.83
CA TYR A 111 8.44 13.34 -7.46
C TYR A 111 7.52 12.11 -7.38
N LEU A 112 6.95 11.83 -6.20
CA LEU A 112 6.08 10.68 -5.98
C LEU A 112 4.78 10.76 -6.77
N GLN A 113 4.16 11.94 -6.83
CA GLN A 113 2.94 12.16 -7.61
C GLN A 113 3.22 12.08 -9.12
N ASN A 114 4.35 12.63 -9.58
CA ASN A 114 4.79 12.45 -10.96
C ASN A 114 5.07 10.98 -11.29
N ARG A 115 5.62 10.21 -10.35
CA ARG A 115 5.81 8.76 -10.52
C ARG A 115 4.47 8.01 -10.62
N MET A 116 3.45 8.39 -9.85
CA MET A 116 2.10 7.84 -10.01
C MET A 116 1.54 8.10 -11.42
N LYS A 117 1.68 9.33 -11.94
CA LYS A 117 1.21 9.68 -13.29
C LYS A 117 2.00 8.95 -14.38
N THR A 118 3.32 8.96 -14.29
CA THR A 118 4.19 8.50 -15.39
C THR A 118 4.42 7.00 -15.40
N GLN A 119 4.69 6.38 -14.25
CA GLN A 119 5.00 4.94 -14.16
C GLN A 119 3.74 4.10 -13.91
N TRP A 120 2.86 4.56 -13.02
CA TRP A 120 1.64 3.82 -12.67
C TRP A 120 0.44 4.17 -13.53
N LYS A 121 0.51 5.25 -14.32
CA LYS A 121 -0.58 5.74 -15.17
C LYS A 121 -1.84 6.12 -14.40
N TYR A 122 -1.69 6.47 -13.12
CA TYR A 122 -2.81 6.94 -12.31
C TYR A 122 -3.23 8.33 -12.77
N LYS A 123 -4.54 8.58 -12.74
CA LYS A 123 -5.13 9.86 -13.10
C LYS A 123 -5.19 10.74 -11.86
N GLU A 124 -4.67 11.95 -12.00
CA GLU A 124 -4.80 13.03 -11.01
C GLU A 124 -6.15 13.72 -11.20
N ILE A 125 -6.91 13.88 -10.12
CA ILE A 125 -8.23 14.52 -10.12
C ILE A 125 -8.21 15.67 -9.12
N TRP A 126 -8.62 16.85 -9.55
CA TRP A 126 -8.65 18.07 -8.73
C TRP A 126 -10.05 18.36 -8.19
N LEU A 127 -10.13 18.70 -6.90
CA LEU A 127 -11.37 18.83 -6.14
C LEU A 127 -11.42 20.18 -5.40
N PRO A 128 -12.59 20.83 -5.28
CA PRO A 128 -13.87 20.40 -5.82
C PRO A 128 -13.92 20.52 -7.35
N PHE A 129 -14.78 19.76 -8.02
CA PHE A 129 -15.00 19.91 -9.47
C PHE A 129 -15.51 21.32 -9.78
N ARG A 130 -14.89 22.00 -10.75
CA ARG A 130 -15.31 23.33 -11.18
C ARG A 130 -16.64 23.24 -11.93
N LYS A 131 -17.45 24.30 -11.87
CA LYS A 131 -18.80 24.31 -12.47
C LYS A 131 -18.81 23.97 -13.95
N HIS A 132 -17.78 24.37 -14.71
CA HIS A 132 -17.66 24.06 -16.14
C HIS A 132 -17.35 22.58 -16.42
N GLU A 133 -16.59 21.91 -15.55
CA GLU A 133 -16.28 20.47 -15.65
C GLU A 133 -17.51 19.59 -15.36
N GLN A 134 -18.51 20.12 -14.66
CA GLN A 134 -19.78 19.45 -14.38
C GLN A 134 -20.77 19.55 -15.56
N THR A 135 -20.69 20.59 -16.39
CA THR A 135 -21.59 20.81 -17.54
C THR A 135 -21.13 20.03 -18.78
N GLU A 136 -19.83 19.97 -19.06
CA GLU A 136 -19.28 19.24 -20.23
C GLU A 136 -19.55 17.73 -20.17
N LYS A 137 -19.71 17.16 -18.96
CA LYS A 137 -20.10 15.75 -18.78
C LYS A 137 -21.59 15.49 -19.01
N LYS A 138 -22.46 16.52 -18.97
CA LYS A 138 -23.89 16.38 -19.29
C LYS A 138 -24.18 16.63 -20.78
N GLU A 139 -23.43 17.52 -21.42
CA GLU A 139 -23.71 17.94 -22.81
C GLU A 139 -23.07 17.03 -23.88
N ASN A 140 -22.05 16.23 -23.56
CA ASN A 140 -21.45 15.29 -24.52
C ASN A 140 -22.30 14.04 -24.87
N THR A 141 -23.61 14.07 -24.59
CA THR A 141 -24.56 13.03 -25.01
C THR A 141 -25.48 13.46 -26.16
N GLU A 142 -25.52 14.75 -26.55
CA GLU A 142 -26.43 15.19 -27.60
C GLU A 142 -25.79 16.23 -28.55
N GLU A 143 -25.53 15.74 -29.76
CA GLU A 143 -25.54 16.44 -31.05
C GLU A 143 -24.39 17.34 -31.53
N GLN A 144 -24.08 17.10 -32.79
CA GLN A 144 -23.19 17.82 -33.68
C GLN A 144 -23.80 19.14 -34.18
N GLN A 145 -22.92 19.99 -34.71
CA GLN A 145 -23.12 20.98 -35.78
C GLN A 145 -23.36 22.46 -35.43
N THR A 146 -22.34 23.24 -35.83
CA THR A 146 -22.36 24.49 -36.62
C THR A 146 -22.03 25.84 -35.95
N SER A 147 -20.98 26.44 -36.55
CA SER A 147 -20.81 27.84 -36.97
C SER A 147 -20.26 28.89 -36.01
N ASP A 148 -19.07 29.37 -36.40
CA ASP A 148 -18.52 30.72 -36.36
C ASP A 148 -19.27 31.79 -35.57
N ASN A 149 -18.58 32.36 -34.58
CA ASN A 149 -18.54 33.81 -34.42
C ASN A 149 -17.27 34.28 -33.71
N SER A 150 -16.63 35.24 -34.36
CA SER A 150 -15.47 36.00 -33.91
C SER A 150 -15.77 36.82 -32.66
N GLY A 151 -14.99 36.61 -31.59
CA GLY A 151 -14.94 37.48 -30.43
C GLY A 151 -13.62 37.26 -29.70
N GLN A 152 -12.76 38.28 -29.69
CA GLN A 152 -11.57 38.32 -28.86
C GLN A 152 -11.96 38.09 -27.39
N ILE A 153 -11.50 36.97 -26.81
CA ILE A 153 -11.50 36.74 -25.37
C ILE A 153 -10.07 36.40 -24.99
N GLY A 154 -9.60 37.08 -23.94
CA GLY A 154 -8.25 37.00 -23.43
C GLY A 154 -7.81 35.57 -23.15
N ASP A 155 -6.56 35.34 -23.47
CA ASP A 155 -5.77 34.15 -23.22
C ASP A 155 -5.63 33.96 -21.70
N SER A 156 -6.48 33.11 -21.10
CA SER A 156 -6.34 32.68 -19.71
C SER A 156 -6.76 31.21 -19.56
N ASN A 157 -6.14 30.34 -20.34
CA ASN A 157 -6.19 28.89 -20.15
C ASN A 157 -4.84 28.39 -19.63
N VAL A 158 -4.53 28.76 -18.39
CA VAL A 158 -3.68 27.94 -17.54
C VAL A 158 -4.60 27.45 -16.44
N ASP A 159 -4.87 26.14 -16.42
CA ASP A 159 -5.61 25.50 -15.33
C ASP A 159 -4.79 25.60 -14.05
N ASP A 160 -4.86 26.75 -13.40
CA ASP A 160 -4.22 26.97 -12.11
C ASP A 160 -5.13 26.38 -11.04
N HIS A 161 -4.86 25.14 -10.65
CA HIS A 161 -5.54 24.39 -9.60
C HIS A 161 -5.26 24.93 -8.18
N HIS A 162 -4.83 26.19 -8.06
CA HIS A 162 -4.48 26.84 -6.78
C HIS A 162 -5.55 26.65 -5.69
N ASP A 163 -6.84 26.71 -6.01
CA ASP A 163 -7.94 26.62 -5.06
C ASP A 163 -8.50 25.21 -4.86
N GLN A 164 -7.81 24.18 -5.37
CA GLN A 164 -8.23 22.77 -5.34
C GLN A 164 -7.25 21.88 -4.56
N THR A 165 -7.70 20.67 -4.24
CA THR A 165 -6.90 19.58 -3.69
C THR A 165 -6.95 18.40 -4.65
N ASN A 166 -5.82 17.72 -4.84
CA ASN A 166 -5.76 16.59 -5.75
C ASN A 166 -5.96 15.25 -5.04
N ILE A 167 -6.51 14.28 -5.77
CA ILE A 167 -6.55 12.86 -5.42
C ILE A 167 -6.06 12.05 -6.62
N PHE A 168 -5.76 10.77 -6.42
CA PHE A 168 -5.31 9.90 -7.49
C PHE A 168 -6.17 8.65 -7.59
N ILE A 169 -6.55 8.29 -8.81
CA ILE A 169 -7.26 7.05 -9.11
C ILE A 169 -6.48 6.21 -10.11
N SER A 170 -6.56 4.88 -10.01
CA SER A 170 -6.04 3.98 -11.03
C SER A 170 -6.78 4.16 -12.36
N ASP A 171 -6.16 3.77 -13.47
CA ASP A 171 -6.72 3.89 -14.82
C ASP A 171 -8.04 3.11 -14.99
N ASP A 172 -8.16 1.99 -14.29
CA ASP A 172 -9.31 1.09 -14.25
C ASP A 172 -10.40 1.44 -13.21
N PHE A 173 -10.26 2.54 -12.45
CA PHE A 173 -11.21 2.90 -11.37
C PHE A 173 -12.68 2.98 -11.81
N ASN A 174 -12.91 3.44 -13.04
CA ASN A 174 -14.25 3.62 -13.63
C ASN A 174 -14.76 2.37 -14.37
N THR A 175 -14.01 1.28 -14.38
CA THR A 175 -14.32 0.06 -15.14
C THR A 175 -14.14 -1.23 -14.34
N ASN A 176 -13.31 -1.24 -13.31
CA ASN A 176 -13.03 -2.42 -12.51
C ASN A 176 -14.16 -2.66 -11.50
N GLU A 177 -14.89 -3.74 -11.71
CA GLU A 177 -15.99 -4.14 -10.84
C GLU A 177 -15.56 -5.00 -9.66
N ASN A 178 -14.36 -5.60 -9.66
CA ASN A 178 -13.94 -6.59 -8.65
C ASN A 178 -13.77 -6.00 -7.24
N GLY A 179 -13.38 -4.73 -7.17
CA GLY A 179 -13.27 -3.99 -5.94
C GLY A 179 -12.30 -2.81 -6.04
N CYS A 180 -12.30 -1.98 -5.01
CA CYS A 180 -11.45 -0.79 -4.93
C CYS A 180 -10.77 -0.71 -3.57
N LEU A 181 -9.45 -0.50 -3.57
CA LEU A 181 -8.66 -0.12 -2.41
C LEU A 181 -8.65 1.40 -2.25
N ILE A 182 -8.98 1.88 -1.06
CA ILE A 182 -8.99 3.30 -0.71
C ILE A 182 -7.93 3.54 0.35
N LEU A 183 -6.99 4.45 0.08
CA LEU A 183 -5.85 4.74 0.94
C LEU A 183 -5.99 6.13 1.55
N ILE A 184 -5.96 6.20 2.88
CA ILE A 184 -6.17 7.42 3.67
C ILE A 184 -4.96 7.65 4.58
N GLN A 185 -4.14 8.63 4.22
CA GLN A 185 -2.95 9.02 4.98
C GLN A 185 -3.28 9.73 6.31
N GLY A 186 -2.26 9.84 7.16
CA GLY A 186 -2.30 10.59 8.41
C GLY A 186 -2.29 12.11 8.23
N SER A 187 -2.23 12.83 9.34
CA SER A 187 -2.12 14.29 9.34
C SER A 187 -0.69 14.77 9.05
N GLY A 188 -0.54 16.07 8.79
CA GLY A 188 0.75 16.73 8.63
C GLY A 188 1.06 17.09 7.19
N VAL A 189 2.35 17.11 6.85
CA VAL A 189 2.87 17.59 5.56
C VAL A 189 2.93 16.49 4.48
N VAL A 190 2.41 15.30 4.75
CA VAL A 190 2.30 14.23 3.76
C VAL A 190 1.22 14.56 2.73
N ARG A 191 1.47 14.13 1.49
CA ARG A 191 0.64 14.30 0.29
C ARG A 191 0.30 12.93 -0.31
N PRO A 192 -0.57 12.83 -1.34
CA PRO A 192 -0.92 11.56 -1.95
C PRO A 192 0.30 10.68 -2.21
N ASN A 193 0.15 9.38 -1.95
CA ASN A 193 1.19 8.35 -2.01
C ASN A 193 2.19 8.35 -0.85
N GLN A 194 2.04 9.18 0.19
CA GLN A 194 2.93 9.15 1.35
C GLN A 194 2.23 8.68 2.62
N TRP A 195 2.82 7.70 3.29
CA TRP A 195 2.53 7.41 4.69
C TRP A 195 3.36 8.29 5.61
N ALA A 196 4.65 8.42 5.33
CA ALA A 196 5.59 9.16 6.16
C ALA A 196 6.74 9.79 5.35
N ARG A 197 6.88 11.12 5.47
CA ARG A 197 7.99 11.88 4.87
C ARG A 197 9.35 11.40 5.39
N SER A 198 9.46 11.14 6.69
CA SER A 198 10.69 10.67 7.33
C SER A 198 11.15 9.33 6.79
N CYS A 199 10.24 8.37 6.57
CA CYS A 199 10.58 7.08 5.98
C CYS A 199 10.99 7.21 4.50
N CYS A 200 10.34 8.10 3.73
CA CYS A 200 10.75 8.36 2.35
C CYS A 200 12.19 8.90 2.27
N ILE A 201 12.60 9.74 3.22
CA ILE A 201 13.93 10.38 3.23
C ILE A 201 15.01 9.45 3.82
N ASN A 202 14.72 8.76 4.92
CA ASN A 202 15.75 8.08 5.72
C ASN A 202 15.83 6.57 5.48
N GLU A 203 14.77 5.97 4.95
CA GLU A 203 14.65 4.53 4.72
C GLU A 203 14.55 4.22 3.23
N SER A 204 13.32 4.14 2.71
CA SER A 204 13.01 3.89 1.31
C SER A 204 11.58 4.28 0.99
N LEU A 205 11.27 4.42 -0.31
CA LEU A 205 9.90 4.60 -0.76
C LEU A 205 9.05 3.35 -0.48
N ASN A 206 9.65 2.16 -0.44
CA ASN A 206 8.94 0.93 -0.09
C ASN A 206 8.33 0.98 1.31
N ILE A 207 8.96 1.67 2.27
CA ILE A 207 8.41 1.86 3.62
C ILE A 207 7.56 3.13 3.71
N GLY A 208 8.01 4.23 3.11
CA GLY A 208 7.39 5.54 3.28
C GLY A 208 6.16 5.83 2.43
N THR A 209 5.86 5.01 1.41
CA THR A 209 4.84 5.31 0.39
C THR A 209 3.74 4.26 0.29
N MET A 210 2.73 4.59 -0.51
CA MET A 210 1.64 3.69 -0.83
C MET A 210 1.95 2.73 -1.99
N PHE A 211 3.14 2.78 -2.61
CA PHE A 211 3.51 1.89 -3.71
C PHE A 211 3.37 0.39 -3.40
N PRO A 212 3.73 -0.13 -2.21
CA PRO A 212 3.47 -1.53 -1.88
C PRO A 212 1.98 -1.86 -1.93
N TYR A 213 1.15 -0.99 -1.35
CA TYR A 213 -0.31 -1.17 -1.37
C TYR A 213 -0.87 -1.12 -2.80
N MET A 214 -0.36 -0.22 -3.65
CA MET A 214 -0.74 -0.15 -5.06
C MET A 214 -0.35 -1.42 -5.81
N LYS A 215 0.83 -1.97 -5.54
CA LYS A 215 1.29 -3.24 -6.13
C LYS A 215 0.37 -4.40 -5.74
N HIS A 216 0.12 -4.57 -4.44
CA HIS A 216 -0.77 -5.63 -3.97
C HIS A 216 -2.22 -5.44 -4.43
N ALA A 217 -2.70 -4.21 -4.55
CA ALA A 217 -4.03 -3.94 -5.12
C ALA A 217 -4.12 -4.47 -6.56
N LYS A 218 -3.12 -4.17 -7.39
CA LYS A 218 -3.03 -4.67 -8.77
C LYS A 218 -2.96 -6.19 -8.83
N GLU A 219 -2.15 -6.82 -7.97
CA GLU A 219 -2.03 -8.28 -7.87
C GLU A 219 -3.36 -8.95 -7.47
N ASN A 220 -4.20 -8.25 -6.71
CA ASN A 220 -5.54 -8.71 -6.30
C ASN A 220 -6.67 -8.13 -7.16
N ASN A 221 -6.34 -7.59 -8.35
CA ASN A 221 -7.30 -7.05 -9.31
C ASN A 221 -8.24 -5.97 -8.72
N LEU A 222 -7.73 -5.13 -7.83
CA LEU A 222 -8.45 -3.99 -7.27
C LEU A 222 -8.05 -2.70 -7.98
N SER A 223 -9.03 -1.84 -8.27
CA SER A 223 -8.75 -0.44 -8.55
C SER A 223 -8.26 0.28 -7.29
N VAL A 224 -7.61 1.43 -7.44
CA VAL A 224 -7.06 2.18 -6.30
C VAL A 224 -7.53 3.62 -6.31
N LEU A 225 -7.85 4.15 -5.13
CA LEU A 225 -8.10 5.56 -4.85
C LEU A 225 -7.22 6.03 -3.69
N ILE A 226 -6.46 7.09 -3.91
CA ILE A 226 -5.58 7.72 -2.93
C ILE A 226 -6.09 9.13 -2.62
N LEU A 227 -6.37 9.41 -1.35
CA LEU A 227 -6.93 10.69 -0.89
C LEU A 227 -5.83 11.71 -0.51
N ASN A 228 -6.22 12.98 -0.38
CA ASN A 228 -5.39 14.06 0.14
C ASN A 228 -6.12 14.83 1.26
N PRO A 229 -6.35 14.22 2.43
CA PRO A 229 -7.09 14.84 3.52
C PRO A 229 -6.34 16.02 4.18
N ASN A 230 -5.08 16.28 3.81
CA ASN A 230 -4.23 17.30 4.43
C ASN A 230 -4.25 18.64 3.70
N GLN A 231 -4.44 18.64 2.38
CA GLN A 231 -4.55 19.86 1.60
C GLN A 231 -5.97 20.40 1.72
N THR A 232 -6.16 21.21 2.76
CA THR A 232 -7.45 21.81 3.13
C THR A 232 -7.49 23.32 2.94
N THR A 233 -6.37 23.89 2.49
CA THR A 233 -6.16 25.32 2.30
C THR A 233 -5.28 25.58 1.08
N TYR A 234 -5.41 26.79 0.53
CA TYR A 234 -4.56 27.35 -0.53
C TYR A 234 -4.09 28.76 -0.16
N TYR A 235 -3.02 29.26 -0.80
CA TYR A 235 -2.48 30.60 -0.56
C TYR A 235 -3.24 31.65 -1.39
N VAL A 236 -3.54 32.82 -0.81
CA VAL A 236 -4.42 33.83 -1.43
C VAL A 236 -3.68 34.73 -2.42
N ASN A 237 -2.37 34.89 -2.25
CA ASN A 237 -1.50 35.76 -3.05
C ASN A 237 -0.22 34.97 -3.33
N ASP A 238 -0.21 34.14 -4.37
CA ASP A 238 1.03 33.53 -4.89
C ASP A 238 1.83 34.52 -5.78
N ASP A 239 1.32 35.75 -5.96
CA ASP A 239 2.09 36.84 -6.56
C ASP A 239 3.32 37.15 -5.69
N ASP A 240 4.50 37.03 -6.28
CA ASP A 240 5.89 37.17 -5.78
C ASP A 240 6.21 38.35 -4.83
N GLU A 241 5.26 39.21 -4.46
CA GLU A 241 5.47 40.42 -3.66
C GLU A 241 5.54 40.18 -2.14
N ASN A 242 5.23 38.97 -1.65
CA ASN A 242 5.40 38.61 -0.23
C ASN A 242 6.60 37.69 0.02
N ASN A 243 7.70 37.89 -0.72
CA ASN A 243 9.01 37.46 -0.22
C ASN A 243 9.16 37.99 1.21
N ASN A 244 9.38 37.09 2.17
CA ASN A 244 9.74 37.52 3.51
C ASN A 244 10.94 38.45 3.34
N PRO A 245 10.96 39.68 3.88
CA PRO A 245 12.11 40.58 3.73
C PRO A 245 13.41 39.99 4.30
N ASN A 246 13.34 38.83 4.97
CA ASN A 246 14.46 38.00 5.45
C ASN A 246 14.79 36.78 4.56
N ASP A 247 14.12 36.58 3.42
CA ASP A 247 14.59 35.63 2.39
C ASP A 247 15.75 36.31 1.67
N ASP A 248 16.90 36.27 2.34
CA ASP A 248 18.18 36.78 1.87
C ASP A 248 18.50 36.25 0.48
N LYS A 249 19.09 37.11 -0.35
CA LYS A 249 19.56 36.80 -1.72
C LYS A 249 20.64 35.69 -1.79
N ASP A 250 21.05 35.14 -0.65
CA ASP A 250 22.03 34.06 -0.53
C ASP A 250 21.35 32.75 -0.08
N PRO A 251 21.22 31.75 -0.97
CA PRO A 251 20.64 30.45 -0.63
C PRO A 251 21.31 29.79 0.57
N GLN A 252 22.63 29.90 0.72
CA GLN A 252 23.33 29.22 1.80
C GLN A 252 22.88 29.72 3.18
N SER A 253 22.82 31.03 3.36
CA SER A 253 22.27 31.65 4.58
C SER A 253 20.79 31.26 4.81
N PHE A 254 20.00 31.20 3.73
CA PHE A 254 18.61 30.77 3.81
C PHE A 254 18.45 29.34 4.34
N TYR A 255 19.25 28.36 3.89
CA TYR A 255 19.14 26.98 4.36
C TYR A 255 19.80 26.74 5.72
N LEU A 256 20.86 27.47 6.06
CA LEU A 256 21.61 27.27 7.29
C LEU A 256 21.03 28.01 8.50
N THR A 257 20.00 28.83 8.33
CA THR A 257 19.33 29.49 9.47
C THR A 257 18.65 28.46 10.38
N THR A 258 18.98 28.53 11.68
CA THR A 258 18.34 27.71 12.72
C THR A 258 17.18 28.45 13.40
N THR A 259 16.99 29.73 13.07
CA THR A 259 15.86 30.52 13.55
C THR A 259 14.57 29.98 12.96
N ARG A 260 13.55 29.81 13.81
CA ARG A 260 12.20 29.43 13.33
C ARG A 260 11.64 30.56 12.48
N VAL A 261 11.41 30.27 11.21
CA VAL A 261 10.70 31.17 10.29
C VAL A 261 9.26 30.71 10.19
N TYR A 262 8.34 31.61 10.54
CA TYR A 262 6.92 31.38 10.42
C TYR A 262 6.48 31.73 8.99
N ASP A 263 5.71 30.83 8.38
CA ASP A 263 5.01 31.13 7.13
C ASP A 263 3.86 32.10 7.44
N ASN A 264 4.06 33.37 7.07
CA ASN A 264 3.09 34.44 7.30
C ASN A 264 2.15 34.63 6.11
N ARG A 265 2.21 33.76 5.09
CA ARG A 265 1.32 33.86 3.94
C ARG A 265 -0.12 33.62 4.36
N THR A 266 -1.02 34.38 3.76
CA THR A 266 -2.45 34.24 4.03
C THR A 266 -3.00 33.02 3.30
N THR A 267 -3.66 32.12 4.02
CA THR A 267 -4.32 30.95 3.44
C THR A 267 -5.84 31.06 3.49
N LYS A 268 -6.53 30.59 2.45
CA LYS A 268 -7.99 30.34 2.44
C LYS A 268 -8.27 28.84 2.47
N ARG A 269 -9.45 28.45 2.95
CA ARG A 269 -9.89 27.05 2.96
C ARG A 269 -10.38 26.62 1.58
N ILE A 270 -10.07 25.39 1.18
CA ILE A 270 -10.54 24.79 -0.08
C ILE A 270 -12.01 24.40 0.11
N GLN A 271 -12.88 24.89 -0.77
CA GLN A 271 -14.32 24.68 -0.66
C GLN A 271 -14.66 23.18 -0.66
N HIS A 272 -15.55 22.77 0.24
CA HIS A 272 -15.95 21.38 0.50
C HIS A 272 -14.84 20.45 1.03
N ASN A 273 -13.61 20.92 1.10
CA ASN A 273 -12.44 20.18 1.56
C ASN A 273 -11.76 20.94 2.71
N GLU A 274 -12.51 21.73 3.48
CA GLU A 274 -11.94 22.64 4.48
C GLU A 274 -11.31 21.89 5.67
N THR A 275 -11.65 20.61 5.84
CA THR A 275 -11.11 19.70 6.85
C THR A 275 -10.94 18.30 6.25
N SER A 276 -10.12 17.46 6.87
CA SER A 276 -9.95 16.04 6.50
C SER A 276 -11.29 15.29 6.46
N ARG A 277 -12.16 15.55 7.44
CA ARG A 277 -13.51 15.01 7.54
C ARG A 277 -14.41 15.44 6.40
N LYS A 278 -14.35 16.70 5.97
CA LYS A 278 -15.13 17.17 4.82
C LYS A 278 -14.58 16.64 3.50
N HIS A 279 -13.26 16.57 3.36
CA HIS A 279 -12.61 15.98 2.19
C HIS A 279 -13.06 14.54 1.95
N ILE A 280 -13.05 13.68 2.97
CA ILE A 280 -13.47 12.28 2.81
C ILE A 280 -14.96 12.15 2.43
N LEU A 281 -15.84 13.01 2.98
CA LEU A 281 -17.25 13.03 2.57
C LEU A 281 -17.40 13.48 1.11
N TYR A 282 -16.69 14.54 0.71
CA TYR A 282 -16.74 15.04 -0.65
C TYR A 282 -16.26 14.00 -1.66
N VAL A 283 -15.13 13.34 -1.38
CA VAL A 283 -14.59 12.25 -2.20
C VAL A 283 -15.57 11.07 -2.25
N TYR A 284 -16.16 10.69 -1.11
CA TYR A 284 -17.12 9.60 -1.11
C TYR A 284 -18.35 9.91 -1.98
N ASP A 285 -18.96 11.07 -1.76
CA ASP A 285 -20.21 11.46 -2.44
C ASP A 285 -20.01 11.72 -3.93
N ASN A 286 -18.89 12.34 -4.34
CA ASN A 286 -18.70 12.81 -5.72
C ASN A 286 -17.75 11.93 -6.55
N ILE A 287 -16.98 11.05 -5.93
CA ILE A 287 -16.00 10.18 -6.62
C ILE A 287 -16.36 8.72 -6.43
N ILE A 288 -16.52 8.25 -5.19
CA ILE A 288 -16.76 6.82 -4.94
C ILE A 288 -18.16 6.41 -5.38
N GLN A 289 -19.19 7.20 -5.07
CA GLN A 289 -20.58 6.89 -5.49
C GLN A 289 -20.77 7.01 -7.00
N GLU A 290 -20.22 8.07 -7.60
CA GLU A 290 -20.49 8.40 -9.01
C GLU A 290 -19.58 7.66 -10.00
N HIS A 291 -18.35 7.32 -9.60
CA HIS A 291 -17.32 6.90 -10.55
C HIS A 291 -16.67 5.55 -10.22
N CYS A 292 -16.62 5.13 -8.96
CA CYS A 292 -16.03 3.83 -8.61
C CYS A 292 -16.96 2.68 -8.99
N LYS A 293 -16.51 1.78 -9.89
CA LYS A 293 -17.28 0.57 -10.26
C LYS A 293 -17.08 -0.62 -9.34
N GLY A 294 -16.06 -0.61 -8.48
CA GLY A 294 -15.75 -1.71 -7.58
C GLY A 294 -16.90 -2.04 -6.64
N ASN A 295 -17.47 -3.24 -6.73
CA ASN A 295 -18.58 -3.68 -5.87
C ASN A 295 -18.14 -3.95 -4.42
N LYS A 296 -16.84 -4.15 -4.19
CA LYS A 296 -16.20 -4.29 -2.87
C LYS A 296 -15.26 -3.13 -2.58
N LEU A 297 -15.38 -2.50 -1.41
CA LEU A 297 -14.46 -1.45 -0.95
C LEU A 297 -13.59 -1.97 0.19
N TYR A 298 -12.28 -1.77 0.06
CA TYR A 298 -11.28 -2.04 1.06
C TYR A 298 -10.63 -0.71 1.46
N ILE A 299 -10.51 -0.43 2.75
CA ILE A 299 -9.98 0.87 3.20
C ILE A 299 -8.79 0.66 4.13
N VAL A 300 -7.68 1.36 3.84
CA VAL A 300 -6.52 1.45 4.75
C VAL A 300 -6.42 2.89 5.26
N ALA A 301 -6.43 3.05 6.58
CA ALA A 301 -6.42 4.36 7.23
C ALA A 301 -5.30 4.47 8.26
N HIS A 302 -4.34 5.35 7.98
CA HIS A 302 -3.17 5.58 8.84
C HIS A 302 -3.37 6.77 9.78
N SER A 303 -2.91 6.66 11.03
CA SER A 303 -2.84 7.81 11.96
C SER A 303 -4.17 8.59 12.04
N ALA A 304 -4.17 9.91 11.84
CA ALA A 304 -5.39 10.73 11.80
C ALA A 304 -6.38 10.37 10.68
N GLY A 305 -5.97 9.61 9.65
CA GLY A 305 -6.87 9.05 8.64
C GLY A 305 -7.93 8.12 9.24
N GLY A 306 -7.64 7.51 10.40
CA GLY A 306 -8.61 6.72 11.17
C GLY A 306 -9.81 7.55 11.62
N ASP A 307 -9.60 8.80 12.06
CA ASP A 307 -10.67 9.71 12.46
C ASP A 307 -11.55 10.11 11.25
N ALA A 308 -10.92 10.40 10.11
CA ALA A 308 -11.62 10.69 8.88
C ALA A 308 -12.50 9.50 8.45
N LEU A 309 -11.97 8.27 8.50
CA LEU A 309 -12.73 7.06 8.20
C LEU A 309 -13.89 6.85 9.19
N MET A 310 -13.67 7.03 10.49
CA MET A 310 -14.77 6.93 11.47
C MET A 310 -15.87 7.97 11.20
N TYR A 311 -15.51 9.16 10.73
CA TYR A 311 -16.48 10.17 10.33
C TYR A 311 -17.29 9.72 9.10
N LEU A 312 -16.63 9.17 8.07
CA LEU A 312 -17.30 8.60 6.91
C LEU A 312 -18.26 7.45 7.29
N LEU A 313 -17.82 6.53 8.16
CA LEU A 313 -18.64 5.42 8.64
C LEU A 313 -19.94 5.90 9.29
N ARG A 314 -19.88 7.00 10.05
CA ARG A 314 -21.04 7.59 10.76
C ARG A 314 -21.98 8.36 9.86
N GLU A 315 -21.42 9.14 8.93
CA GLU A 315 -22.19 10.05 8.08
C GLU A 315 -22.78 9.37 6.83
N ARG A 316 -22.22 8.21 6.42
CA ARG A 316 -22.62 7.50 5.19
C ARG A 316 -22.89 6.02 5.41
N THR A 317 -23.22 5.62 6.64
CA THR A 317 -23.38 4.21 7.04
C THR A 317 -24.18 3.39 6.03
N GLN A 318 -25.39 3.84 5.67
CA GLN A 318 -26.31 3.06 4.86
C GLN A 318 -25.80 2.81 3.43
N SER A 319 -25.29 3.85 2.75
CA SER A 319 -24.79 3.69 1.38
C SER A 319 -23.43 2.99 1.37
N LEU A 320 -22.58 3.25 2.36
CA LEU A 320 -21.22 2.72 2.40
C LEU A 320 -21.19 1.22 2.67
N PHE A 321 -22.01 0.76 3.62
CA PHE A 321 -21.98 -0.64 4.08
C PHE A 321 -22.52 -1.61 3.02
N SER A 322 -23.17 -1.10 1.97
CA SER A 322 -23.57 -1.92 0.82
C SER A 322 -22.37 -2.46 0.01
N ARG A 323 -21.22 -1.76 0.06
CA ARG A 323 -20.00 -2.12 -0.69
C ARG A 323 -18.78 -2.33 0.22
N LEU A 324 -18.76 -1.75 1.42
CA LEU A 324 -17.62 -1.83 2.33
C LEU A 324 -17.38 -3.26 2.82
N THR A 325 -16.22 -3.82 2.47
CA THR A 325 -15.86 -5.20 2.74
C THR A 325 -14.94 -5.33 3.95
N SER A 326 -13.88 -4.53 4.04
CA SER A 326 -12.95 -4.59 5.16
C SER A 326 -12.19 -3.27 5.36
N VAL A 327 -11.76 -3.04 6.59
CA VAL A 327 -11.00 -1.87 7.01
C VAL A 327 -9.74 -2.31 7.74
N ALA A 328 -8.60 -1.72 7.38
CA ALA A 328 -7.36 -1.83 8.13
C ALA A 328 -6.94 -0.45 8.64
N PHE A 329 -6.73 -0.36 9.94
CA PHE A 329 -6.13 0.79 10.59
C PHE A 329 -4.63 0.55 10.78
N THR A 330 -3.80 1.56 10.53
CA THR A 330 -2.35 1.48 10.78
C THR A 330 -1.96 2.57 11.76
N ASP A 331 -1.72 2.16 13.00
CA ASP A 331 -1.39 2.99 14.17
C ASP A 331 -2.22 4.28 14.24
N SER A 332 -3.54 4.12 14.03
CA SER A 332 -4.45 5.22 13.79
C SER A 332 -5.10 5.78 15.05
N VAL A 333 -5.57 7.02 14.95
CA VAL A 333 -6.39 7.67 15.97
C VAL A 333 -7.86 7.40 15.63
N HIS A 334 -8.50 6.52 16.38
CA HIS A 334 -9.93 6.26 16.27
C HIS A 334 -10.48 5.68 17.58
N SER A 335 -11.76 5.89 17.82
CA SER A 335 -12.47 5.33 18.97
C SER A 335 -13.95 5.20 18.68
N LEU A 336 -14.60 4.28 19.39
CA LEU A 336 -16.05 4.15 19.41
C LEU A 336 -16.64 5.21 20.33
N LEU A 337 -17.69 5.89 19.88
CA LEU A 337 -18.49 6.73 20.75
C LEU A 337 -19.35 5.88 21.71
N PRO A 338 -19.69 6.36 22.91
CA PRO A 338 -20.67 5.68 23.77
C PRO A 338 -22.00 5.42 23.06
N SER A 339 -22.39 6.34 22.17
CA SER A 339 -23.60 6.27 21.34
C SER A 339 -23.38 5.64 19.95
N GLU A 340 -22.25 4.95 19.72
CA GLU A 340 -21.96 4.35 18.41
C GLU A 340 -23.01 3.31 18.04
N SER A 341 -23.39 3.26 16.76
CA SER A 341 -24.40 2.31 16.26
C SER A 341 -23.90 0.87 16.33
N GLU A 342 -24.81 -0.07 16.59
CA GLU A 342 -24.46 -1.50 16.62
C GLU A 342 -23.97 -1.98 15.24
N GLN A 343 -24.47 -1.41 14.15
CA GLN A 343 -24.01 -1.72 12.81
C GLN A 343 -22.52 -1.40 12.62
N ILE A 344 -22.05 -0.22 13.06
CA ILE A 344 -20.63 0.16 13.00
C ILE A 344 -19.80 -0.71 13.94
N LYS A 345 -20.23 -0.90 15.19
CA LYS A 345 -19.52 -1.74 16.17
C LYS A 345 -19.35 -3.17 15.66
N GLN A 346 -20.42 -3.78 15.15
CA GLN A 346 -20.38 -5.14 14.62
C GLN A 346 -19.48 -5.23 13.39
N PHE A 347 -19.60 -4.27 12.46
CA PHE A 347 -18.75 -4.24 11.28
C PHE A 347 -17.26 -4.15 11.65
N LEU A 348 -16.86 -3.23 12.53
CA LEU A 348 -15.46 -3.08 12.91
C LEU A 348 -14.93 -4.30 13.67
N ARG A 349 -15.73 -4.94 14.52
CA ARG A 349 -15.35 -6.19 15.19
C ARG A 349 -15.13 -7.35 14.22
N GLN A 350 -15.90 -7.41 13.13
CA GLN A 350 -15.89 -8.55 12.19
C GLN A 350 -14.98 -8.33 10.98
N ASN A 351 -14.89 -7.09 10.49
CA ASN A 351 -14.24 -6.72 9.24
C ASN A 351 -13.20 -5.60 9.41
N GLY A 352 -12.88 -5.24 10.66
CA GLY A 352 -11.83 -4.29 11.01
C GLY A 352 -10.61 -4.97 11.64
N ILE A 353 -9.42 -4.46 11.36
CA ILE A 353 -8.17 -4.80 12.05
C ILE A 353 -7.35 -3.55 12.29
N HIS A 354 -6.60 -3.49 13.40
CA HIS A 354 -5.71 -2.39 13.72
C HIS A 354 -4.28 -2.88 13.92
N PHE A 355 -3.40 -2.54 12.99
CA PHE A 355 -1.96 -2.76 13.10
C PHE A 355 -1.33 -1.63 13.92
N VAL A 356 -0.94 -1.90 15.16
CA VAL A 356 -0.38 -0.91 16.10
C VAL A 356 1.15 -0.95 16.15
N ALA A 357 1.77 0.18 16.49
CA ALA A 357 3.20 0.22 16.75
C ALA A 357 3.58 -0.72 17.91
N SER A 358 4.50 -1.64 17.66
CA SER A 358 4.93 -2.66 18.62
C SER A 358 6.24 -3.32 18.19
N ASP A 359 7.05 -3.73 19.16
CA ASP A 359 8.28 -4.52 18.94
C ASP A 359 7.99 -6.00 18.63
N GLU A 360 6.74 -6.45 18.76
CA GLU A 360 6.36 -7.85 18.49
C GLU A 360 6.33 -8.14 16.99
N PRO A 361 6.47 -9.42 16.55
CA PRO A 361 6.34 -9.79 15.14
C PRO A 361 5.00 -9.36 14.53
N MET A 362 5.00 -8.96 13.26
CA MET A 362 3.80 -8.50 12.54
C MET A 362 2.66 -9.52 12.65
N GLY A 363 1.46 -9.05 13.00
CA GLY A 363 0.25 -9.87 13.14
C GLY A 363 0.07 -10.50 14.52
N THR A 364 1.03 -10.36 15.44
CA THR A 364 0.89 -10.83 16.83
C THR A 364 -0.19 -10.02 17.54
N PRO A 365 -1.22 -10.63 18.15
CA PRO A 365 -2.24 -9.90 18.91
C PRO A 365 -1.62 -9.06 20.03
N VAL A 366 -1.94 -7.76 20.06
CA VAL A 366 -1.44 -6.84 21.08
C VAL A 366 -2.53 -6.65 22.12
N ARG A 367 -2.26 -7.09 23.35
CA ARG A 367 -3.12 -6.77 24.50
C ARG A 367 -2.54 -5.57 25.23
N LYS A 368 -3.10 -4.37 25.03
CA LYS A 368 -2.76 -3.25 25.90
C LYS A 368 -3.18 -3.58 27.34
N ARG A 369 -2.24 -3.50 28.28
CA ARG A 369 -2.56 -3.46 29.72
C ARG A 369 -3.50 -2.27 29.92
N GLN A 370 -4.65 -2.50 30.55
CA GLN A 370 -5.67 -1.50 30.86
C GLN A 370 -5.01 -0.15 31.23
N SER A 371 -5.10 0.83 30.34
CA SER A 371 -4.82 2.21 30.73
C SER A 371 -6.00 2.72 31.55
N PHE A 372 -5.79 3.76 32.35
CA PHE A 372 -6.79 4.36 33.25
C PHE A 372 -8.10 4.83 32.56
N TYR A 373 -8.15 4.82 31.23
CA TYR A 373 -9.35 5.03 30.42
C TYR A 373 -9.63 3.75 29.61
N SER A 374 -10.38 2.82 30.22
CA SER A 374 -10.76 1.53 29.65
C SER A 374 -11.82 1.67 28.55
N TYR A 375 -11.40 2.08 27.35
CA TYR A 375 -12.23 1.90 26.16
C TYR A 375 -11.81 0.61 25.47
N GLU A 376 -12.76 -0.29 25.26
CA GLU A 376 -12.55 -1.45 24.39
C GLU A 376 -12.11 -0.96 23.00
N PRO A 377 -11.08 -1.58 22.39
CA PRO A 377 -10.66 -1.20 21.06
C PRO A 377 -11.80 -1.44 20.07
N ALA A 378 -11.86 -0.61 19.02
CA ALA A 378 -12.94 -0.69 18.02
C ALA A 378 -12.92 -2.00 17.22
N CYS A 379 -11.73 -2.59 17.07
CA CYS A 379 -11.48 -3.86 16.40
C CYS A 379 -10.25 -4.55 17.00
N MET A 380 -9.85 -5.71 16.45
CA MET A 380 -8.68 -6.45 16.93
C MET A 380 -7.38 -5.67 16.69
N GLU A 381 -6.59 -5.47 17.75
CA GLU A 381 -5.25 -4.88 17.66
C GLU A 381 -4.19 -5.97 17.49
N VAL A 382 -3.33 -5.81 16.48
CA VAL A 382 -2.18 -6.68 16.20
C VAL A 382 -0.93 -5.85 15.95
N SER A 383 0.26 -6.41 16.14
CA SER A 383 1.50 -5.70 15.88
C SER A 383 1.67 -5.38 14.39
N ALA A 384 2.09 -4.16 14.09
CA ALA A 384 2.55 -3.78 12.76
C ALA A 384 3.95 -4.32 12.41
N GLY A 385 4.67 -4.89 13.39
CA GLY A 385 6.05 -5.38 13.23
C GLY A 385 7.12 -4.31 13.42
N HIS A 386 6.76 -3.13 13.96
CA HIS A 386 7.71 -2.05 14.23
C HIS A 386 7.21 -1.09 15.33
N PRO A 387 8.07 -0.61 16.24
CA PRO A 387 7.66 0.22 17.39
C PRO A 387 7.46 1.71 17.07
N LYS A 388 7.90 2.18 15.90
CA LYS A 388 7.76 3.58 15.50
C LYS A 388 6.53 3.79 14.63
N HIS A 389 5.68 4.75 15.03
CA HIS A 389 4.44 5.14 14.37
C HIS A 389 4.55 5.25 12.84
N GLU A 390 5.54 5.99 12.37
CA GLU A 390 5.72 6.35 10.97
C GLU A 390 6.11 5.17 10.06
N TYR A 391 6.53 4.04 10.64
CA TYR A 391 6.91 2.82 9.91
C TYR A 391 5.78 1.79 9.80
N THR A 392 4.71 1.96 10.59
CA THR A 392 3.68 0.93 10.79
C THR A 392 3.00 0.55 9.48
N SER A 393 2.58 1.53 8.67
CA SER A 393 1.95 1.30 7.36
C SER A 393 2.85 0.55 6.39
N GLY A 394 4.15 0.85 6.37
CA GLY A 394 5.11 0.20 5.48
C GLY A 394 5.44 -1.25 5.88
N HIS A 395 5.40 -1.57 7.18
CA HIS A 395 5.69 -2.92 7.66
C HIS A 395 4.49 -3.87 7.68
N CYS A 396 3.27 -3.35 7.81
CA CYS A 396 2.08 -4.21 7.92
C CYS A 396 1.40 -4.55 6.59
N VAL A 397 1.98 -4.17 5.43
CA VAL A 397 1.37 -4.35 4.10
C VAL A 397 0.87 -5.79 3.90
N ASP A 398 1.74 -6.79 4.05
CA ASP A 398 1.37 -8.20 3.88
C ASP A 398 0.27 -8.63 4.87
N GLY A 399 0.34 -8.14 6.11
CA GLY A 399 -0.67 -8.40 7.13
C GLY A 399 -2.04 -7.84 6.73
N VAL A 400 -2.09 -6.63 6.18
CA VAL A 400 -3.31 -5.98 5.71
C VAL A 400 -3.96 -6.80 4.60
N PHE A 401 -3.20 -7.18 3.57
CA PHE A 401 -3.73 -7.95 2.45
C PHE A 401 -4.12 -9.38 2.86
N LYS A 402 -3.33 -10.01 3.74
CA LYS A 402 -3.71 -11.29 4.35
C LYS A 402 -5.04 -11.19 5.10
N PHE A 403 -5.30 -10.09 5.79
CA PHE A 403 -6.58 -9.87 6.47
C PHE A 403 -7.73 -9.66 5.48
N PHE A 404 -7.56 -8.78 4.48
CA PHE A 404 -8.57 -8.49 3.46
C PHE A 404 -9.02 -9.72 2.67
N PHE A 405 -8.11 -10.66 2.42
CA PHE A 405 -8.36 -11.84 1.59
C PHE A 405 -8.38 -13.16 2.37
N LYS A 406 -8.41 -13.12 3.71
CA LYS A 406 -8.41 -14.30 4.58
C LYS A 406 -9.52 -15.31 4.26
N LYS A 407 -10.68 -14.84 3.79
CA LYS A 407 -11.80 -15.71 3.38
C LYS A 407 -11.56 -16.44 2.06
N GLN A 408 -10.94 -15.79 1.08
CA GLN A 408 -10.62 -16.43 -0.21
C GLN A 408 -9.65 -17.58 -0.05
N MET A 409 -8.64 -17.46 0.83
CA MET A 409 -7.72 -18.57 1.09
C MET A 409 -8.38 -19.76 1.78
N ASN A 410 -9.29 -19.53 2.73
CA ASN A 410 -10.02 -20.62 3.38
C ASN A 410 -11.02 -21.30 2.43
N GLU A 411 -11.68 -20.54 1.55
CA GLU A 411 -12.57 -21.10 0.51
C GLU A 411 -11.78 -21.89 -0.54
N SER A 412 -10.60 -21.42 -0.97
CA SER A 412 -9.72 -22.18 -1.88
C SER A 412 -9.14 -23.45 -1.24
N LEU A 413 -8.76 -23.41 0.04
CA LEU A 413 -8.30 -24.60 0.77
C LEU A 413 -9.41 -25.64 0.95
N HIS A 414 -10.63 -25.21 1.26
CA HIS A 414 -11.78 -26.12 1.33
C HIS A 414 -12.11 -26.73 -0.03
N LEU A 415 -12.02 -25.97 -1.13
CA LEU A 415 -12.19 -26.50 -2.48
C LEU A 415 -11.08 -27.47 -2.89
N GLU A 416 -9.84 -27.27 -2.44
CA GLU A 416 -8.73 -28.21 -2.68
C GLU A 416 -8.87 -29.50 -1.85
N ASP A 417 -9.36 -29.41 -0.62
CA ASP A 417 -9.64 -30.57 0.24
C ASP A 417 -10.85 -31.37 -0.28
N ASP A 418 -11.92 -30.70 -0.71
CA ASP A 418 -13.09 -31.34 -1.33
C ASP A 418 -12.72 -32.07 -2.63
N ASN A 419 -11.88 -31.45 -3.49
CA ASN A 419 -11.40 -32.09 -4.72
C ASN A 419 -10.44 -33.26 -4.46
N LYS A 420 -9.66 -33.25 -3.38
CA LYS A 420 -8.84 -34.41 -3.00
C LYS A 420 -9.71 -35.56 -2.50
N GLN A 421 -10.68 -35.26 -1.65
CA GLN A 421 -11.64 -36.25 -1.15
C GLN A 421 -12.41 -36.91 -2.32
N GLU A 422 -12.86 -36.12 -3.30
CA GLU A 422 -13.60 -36.63 -4.47
C GLU A 422 -12.74 -37.47 -5.42
N ASN A 423 -11.43 -37.20 -5.49
CA ASN A 423 -10.48 -38.00 -6.28
C ASN A 423 -10.11 -39.31 -5.56
N ASP A 424 -9.93 -39.27 -4.24
CA ASP A 424 -9.68 -40.47 -3.43
C ASP A 424 -10.90 -41.41 -3.44
N ASP A 425 -12.12 -40.88 -3.33
CA ASP A 425 -13.37 -41.65 -3.42
C ASP A 425 -13.59 -42.27 -4.80
N LYS A 426 -13.20 -41.58 -5.88
CA LYS A 426 -13.25 -42.13 -7.26
C LYS A 426 -12.22 -43.24 -7.45
N GLN A 427 -11.01 -43.06 -6.95
CA GLN A 427 -9.96 -44.07 -7.04
C GLN A 427 -10.35 -45.34 -6.28
N GLU A 428 -10.99 -45.20 -5.11
CA GLU A 428 -11.50 -46.35 -4.33
C GLU A 428 -12.69 -47.06 -5.02
N GLN A 429 -13.52 -46.33 -5.77
CA GLN A 429 -14.60 -46.91 -6.58
C GLN A 429 -14.06 -47.66 -7.82
N ASP A 430 -13.07 -47.10 -8.50
CA ASP A 430 -12.43 -47.73 -9.65
C ASP A 430 -11.68 -49.01 -9.24
N GLU A 431 -11.00 -49.01 -8.09
CA GLU A 431 -10.34 -50.21 -7.55
C GLU A 431 -11.37 -51.31 -7.16
N LYS A 432 -12.53 -50.93 -6.60
CA LYS A 432 -13.61 -51.89 -6.30
C LYS A 432 -14.20 -52.49 -7.57
N GLN A 433 -14.45 -51.67 -8.59
CA GLN A 433 -14.97 -52.14 -9.87
C GLN A 433 -13.99 -53.12 -10.55
N GLU A 434 -12.69 -52.83 -10.49
CA GLU A 434 -11.67 -53.71 -11.07
C GLU A 434 -11.55 -55.06 -10.34
N ILE A 435 -11.82 -55.08 -9.03
CA ILE A 435 -11.88 -56.33 -8.23
C ILE A 435 -13.11 -57.14 -8.59
N ASP A 436 -14.28 -56.50 -8.70
CA ASP A 436 -15.54 -57.17 -9.03
C ASP A 436 -15.49 -57.75 -10.45
N ASP A 437 -14.96 -57.01 -11.42
CA ASP A 437 -14.78 -57.48 -12.81
C ASP A 437 -13.83 -58.69 -12.88
N LYS A 438 -12.78 -58.72 -12.04
CA LYS A 438 -11.85 -59.87 -11.95
C LYS A 438 -12.50 -61.09 -11.30
N GLN A 439 -13.36 -60.89 -10.30
CA GLN A 439 -14.13 -61.99 -9.69
C GLN A 439 -15.12 -62.59 -10.69
N GLU A 440 -15.83 -61.75 -11.44
CA GLU A 440 -16.80 -62.22 -12.43
C GLU A 440 -16.12 -62.98 -13.60
N GLN A 441 -14.91 -62.56 -14.00
CA GLN A 441 -14.09 -63.31 -14.96
C GLN A 441 -13.63 -64.66 -14.41
N HIS A 442 -13.21 -64.71 -13.14
CA HIS A 442 -12.80 -65.96 -12.50
C HIS A 442 -13.96 -66.94 -12.38
N GLU A 443 -15.16 -66.47 -11.99
CA GLU A 443 -16.36 -67.31 -11.92
C GLU A 443 -16.78 -67.86 -13.28
N LYS A 444 -16.67 -67.07 -14.36
CA LYS A 444 -16.91 -67.56 -15.72
C LYS A 444 -15.90 -68.63 -16.13
N GLN A 445 -14.62 -68.45 -15.78
CA GLN A 445 -13.58 -69.42 -16.07
C GLN A 445 -13.81 -70.75 -15.34
N GLU A 446 -14.23 -70.71 -14.07
CA GLU A 446 -14.60 -71.92 -13.32
C GLU A 446 -15.85 -72.63 -13.89
N GLN A 447 -16.82 -71.87 -14.41
CA GLN A 447 -18.00 -72.45 -15.06
C GLN A 447 -17.65 -73.11 -16.38
N ASP A 448 -16.80 -72.49 -17.19
CA ASP A 448 -16.33 -73.04 -18.46
C ASP A 448 -15.48 -74.32 -18.23
N GLU A 449 -14.60 -74.33 -17.22
CA GLU A 449 -13.83 -75.53 -16.86
C GLU A 449 -14.73 -76.68 -16.37
N LYS A 450 -15.78 -76.38 -15.58
CA LYS A 450 -16.76 -77.39 -15.16
C LYS A 450 -17.51 -77.97 -16.36
N GLN A 451 -17.94 -77.12 -17.28
CA GLN A 451 -18.65 -77.56 -18.49
C GLN A 451 -17.73 -78.46 -19.34
N GLU A 452 -16.44 -78.11 -19.48
CA GLU A 452 -15.48 -78.93 -20.24
C GLU A 452 -15.20 -80.28 -19.57
N ILE A 453 -15.22 -80.35 -18.23
CA ILE A 453 -15.09 -81.60 -17.48
C ILE A 453 -16.33 -82.48 -17.68
N ASP A 454 -17.53 -81.91 -17.60
CA ASP A 454 -18.79 -82.64 -17.78
C ASP A 454 -18.90 -83.20 -19.21
N ASP A 455 -18.54 -82.40 -20.22
CA ASP A 455 -18.53 -82.84 -21.62
C ASP A 455 -17.52 -83.99 -21.87
N LYS A 456 -16.35 -83.96 -21.20
CA LYS A 456 -15.36 -85.05 -21.25
C LYS A 456 -15.83 -86.31 -20.54
N GLN A 457 -16.58 -86.19 -19.44
CA GLN A 457 -17.19 -87.34 -18.76
C GLN A 457 -18.28 -87.99 -19.62
N GLU A 458 -19.11 -87.19 -20.29
CA GLU A 458 -20.15 -87.71 -21.19
C GLU A 458 -19.55 -88.43 -22.40
N GLN A 459 -18.44 -87.93 -22.97
CA GLN A 459 -17.70 -88.63 -24.02
C GLN A 459 -17.08 -89.94 -23.51
N HIS A 460 -16.53 -89.96 -22.29
CA HIS A 460 -15.99 -91.16 -21.69
C HIS A 460 -17.07 -92.22 -21.44
N GLU A 461 -18.28 -91.85 -21.00
CA GLU A 461 -19.39 -92.79 -20.86
C GLU A 461 -19.85 -93.35 -22.20
N LYS A 462 -19.93 -92.53 -23.25
CA LYS A 462 -20.23 -92.99 -24.62
C LYS A 462 -19.20 -94.02 -25.10
N LEU A 463 -17.91 -93.78 -24.88
CA LEU A 463 -16.83 -94.73 -25.22
C LEU A 463 -16.89 -96.04 -24.42
N LYS A 464 -17.29 -96.00 -23.14
CA LYS A 464 -17.51 -97.19 -22.31
C LYS A 464 -18.70 -98.04 -22.76
N ASN A 465 -19.74 -97.41 -23.29
CA ASN A 465 -20.91 -98.13 -23.81
C ASN A 465 -20.59 -98.81 -25.15
N LEU A 466 -19.80 -98.15 -26.02
CA LEU A 466 -19.27 -98.75 -27.26
C LEU A 466 -18.32 -99.94 -27.01
N SER A 467 -17.57 -99.95 -25.91
CA SER A 467 -16.74 -101.12 -25.57
C SER A 467 -17.57 -102.31 -25.05
N LYS A 468 -18.71 -102.05 -24.38
CA LYS A 468 -19.61 -103.12 -23.91
C LYS A 468 -20.38 -103.78 -25.05
N GLU A 469 -20.78 -103.04 -26.09
CA GLU A 469 -21.43 -103.60 -27.27
C GLU A 469 -20.49 -104.45 -28.15
N ASN A 470 -19.16 -104.24 -28.05
CA ASN A 470 -18.18 -105.09 -28.74
C ASN A 470 -17.84 -106.37 -27.98
N ASP A 471 -17.99 -106.40 -26.65
CA ASP A 471 -17.77 -107.62 -25.84
C ASP A 471 -18.99 -108.57 -25.86
N GLU A 472 -20.21 -108.05 -26.08
CA GLU A 472 -21.42 -108.90 -26.26
C GLU A 472 -21.49 -109.56 -27.66
N ASN A 473 -20.74 -109.07 -28.65
CA ASN A 473 -20.68 -109.67 -29.99
C ASN A 473 -19.61 -110.76 -30.16
N HIS A 474 -18.87 -111.13 -29.11
CA HIS A 474 -17.83 -112.17 -29.18
C HIS A 474 -18.16 -113.47 -28.42
N LEU A 475 -19.36 -113.60 -27.82
CA LEU A 475 -19.77 -114.79 -27.04
C LEU A 475 -20.87 -115.66 -27.69
N ASP A 476 -21.33 -115.32 -28.90
CA ASP A 476 -22.32 -116.12 -29.67
C ASP A 476 -21.71 -116.89 -30.87
N SER A 477 -20.38 -117.09 -30.86
CA SER A 477 -19.69 -117.92 -31.86
C SER A 477 -18.82 -119.01 -31.23
N GLU A 478 -19.38 -119.91 -30.41
CA GLU A 478 -18.77 -121.23 -30.12
C GLU A 478 -19.71 -122.16 -29.30
N MET A 479 -20.81 -122.60 -29.92
CA MET A 479 -21.40 -123.93 -29.70
C MET A 479 -22.02 -124.41 -31.01
N ALA A 480 -21.15 -124.92 -31.88
CA ALA A 480 -21.41 -125.99 -32.83
C ALA A 480 -20.37 -127.08 -32.57
#